data_AF-A0A4R5MB67-F1
#
_entry.id   AF-A0A4R5MB67-F1
#
_cell.length_a   1.000
_cell.length_b   1.000
_cell.length_c   1.000
_cell.angle_alpha   90.00
_cell.angle_beta   90.00
_cell.angle_gamma   90.00
#
_symmetry.space_group_name_H-M   'P 1'
#
loop_
_entity.id
_entity.type
_entity.pdbx_description
1 polymer ?
#
loop_
_entity_poly.entity_id
_entity_poly.type
_entity_poly.pdbx_seq_one_letter_code
_entity_poly.pdbx_strand_id
1 'polypeptide(L)' 'MNEELRIAILAVRLYAERHPRPPQVSMSQAAEMLGISRQTVAKMVRFGQIKLNKYGRISIEQVDAVLESV' A
#
# COMPACT_ATOMS: atom_id res chain seq x y z
N MET A 1 -0.34 -13.32 29.47
CA MET A 1 -0.95 -12.97 28.16
C MET A 1 -2.47 -13.09 28.33
N ASN A 2 -3.22 -12.00 28.18
CA ASN A 2 -4.69 -11.98 28.33
C ASN A 2 -5.37 -12.64 27.10
N GLU A 3 -6.52 -13.28 27.30
CA GLU A 3 -7.36 -13.94 26.28
C GLU A 3 -7.73 -12.98 25.14
N GLU A 4 -8.14 -11.75 25.50
CA GLU A 4 -8.51 -10.70 24.55
C GLU A 4 -7.36 -10.33 23.59
N LEU A 5 -6.14 -10.27 24.12
CA LEU A 5 -4.95 -9.95 23.33
C LEU A 5 -4.63 -11.09 22.34
N ARG A 6 -4.86 -12.35 22.72
CA ARG A 6 -4.67 -13.50 21.82
C ARG A 6 -5.67 -13.47 20.67
N ILE A 7 -6.93 -13.17 20.97
CA ILE A 7 -8.00 -13.05 19.96
C ILE A 7 -7.70 -11.91 19.00
N ALA A 8 -7.28 -10.74 19.51
CA ALA A 8 -6.92 -9.60 18.68
C ALA A 8 -5.76 -9.92 17.72
N ILE A 9 -4.69 -10.56 18.20
CA ILE A 9 -3.55 -10.96 17.37
C ILE A 9 -3.98 -11.98 16.31
N LEU A 10 -4.78 -12.99 16.68
CA LEU A 10 -5.27 -14.01 15.76
C LEU A 10 -6.16 -13.39 14.66
N ALA A 11 -7.04 -12.46 15.01
CA ALA A 11 -7.89 -11.77 14.04
C ALA A 11 -7.07 -10.97 13.02
N VAL A 12 -6.05 -10.22 13.48
CA VAL A 12 -5.15 -9.46 12.59
C VAL A 12 -4.38 -10.40 11.66
N ARG A 13 -3.88 -11.53 12.18
CA ARG A 13 -3.19 -12.54 11.36
C ARG A 13 -4.11 -13.14 10.29
N LEU A 14 -5.29 -13.61 10.69
CA LEU A 14 -6.28 -14.16 9.76
C LEU A 14 -6.72 -13.13 8.70
N TYR A 15 -6.82 -11.86 9.08
CA TYR A 15 -7.12 -10.77 8.15
C TYR A 15 -6.01 -10.58 7.12
N ALA A 16 -4.75 -10.53 7.57
CA ALA A 16 -3.58 -10.40 6.71
C ALA A 16 -3.37 -11.62 5.79
N GLU A 17 -3.64 -12.82 6.28
CA GLU A 17 -3.55 -14.08 5.51
C GLU A 17 -4.66 -14.20 4.46
N ARG A 18 -5.89 -13.75 4.78
CA ARG A 18 -7.02 -13.77 3.84
C ARG A 18 -7.01 -12.62 2.82
N HIS A 19 -6.34 -11.52 3.13
CA HIS A 19 -6.20 -10.36 2.25
C HIS A 19 -4.72 -10.16 1.92
N PRO A 20 -4.16 -10.95 0.98
CA PRO A 20 -2.81 -10.69 0.50
C PRO A 20 -2.71 -9.26 -0.03
N ARG A 21 -1.54 -8.62 0.14
CA ARG A 21 -1.31 -7.26 -0.35
C ARG A 21 -1.79 -7.18 -1.81
N PRO A 22 -2.64 -6.21 -2.17
CA PRO A 22 -3.16 -6.11 -3.52
C PRO A 22 -2.00 -5.92 -4.51
N PRO A 23 -1.94 -6.67 -5.61
CA PRO A 23 -0.83 -6.58 -6.57
C PRO A 23 -0.75 -5.23 -7.29
N GLN A 24 -1.86 -4.50 -7.30
CA GLN A 24 -1.97 -3.18 -7.87
C GLN A 24 -2.94 -2.33 -7.05
N VAL A 25 -2.59 -1.07 -6.87
CA VAL A 25 -3.33 -0.12 -6.04
C VAL A 25 -3.66 1.15 -6.83
N SER A 26 -4.73 1.84 -6.41
CA SER A 26 -5.02 3.19 -6.91
C SER A 26 -4.04 4.21 -6.32
N MET A 27 -4.00 5.43 -6.89
CA MET A 27 -3.21 6.52 -6.32
C MET A 27 -3.62 6.88 -4.88
N SER A 28 -4.91 6.76 -4.54
CA SER A 28 -5.40 7.04 -3.18
C SER A 28 -4.90 5.99 -2.20
N GLN A 29 -4.98 4.71 -2.59
CA GLN A 29 -4.46 3.61 -1.77
C GLN A 29 -2.94 3.67 -1.63
N ALA A 30 -2.22 3.98 -2.71
CA ALA A 30 -0.77 4.20 -2.64
C ALA A 30 -0.41 5.35 -1.69
N ALA A 31 -1.20 6.43 -1.69
CA ALA A 31 -1.01 7.56 -0.78
C ALA A 31 -1.20 7.15 0.69
N GLU A 32 -2.23 6.36 0.98
CA GLU A 32 -2.47 5.78 2.31
C GLU A 32 -1.31 4.88 2.74
N MET A 33 -0.82 4.01 1.85
CA MET A 33 0.31 3.10 2.14
C MET A 33 1.64 3.84 2.37
N LEU A 34 1.86 4.94 1.66
CA LEU A 34 3.06 5.77 1.76
C LEU A 34 2.97 6.82 2.88
N GLY A 35 1.81 7.01 3.51
CA GLY A 35 1.60 8.05 4.53
C GLY A 35 1.71 9.49 3.98
N ILE A 36 1.41 9.71 2.70
CA ILE A 36 1.50 11.01 2.03
C ILE A 36 0.17 11.40 1.37
N SER A 37 0.06 12.65 0.88
CA SER A 37 -1.14 13.08 0.18
C SER A 37 -1.27 12.43 -1.21
N ARG A 38 -2.51 12.17 -1.65
CA ARG A 38 -2.81 11.74 -3.03
C ARG A 38 -2.22 12.71 -4.08
N GLN A 39 -2.20 14.00 -3.78
CA GLN A 39 -1.64 15.02 -4.66
C GLN A 39 -0.13 14.84 -4.83
N THR A 40 0.58 14.46 -3.77
CA THR A 40 2.01 14.12 -3.82
C THR A 40 2.23 12.91 -4.73
N VAL A 41 1.45 11.83 -4.56
CA VAL A 41 1.52 10.66 -5.46
C VAL A 41 1.24 11.05 -6.92
N ALA A 42 0.24 11.90 -7.17
CA ALA A 42 -0.06 12.38 -8.52
C ALA A 42 1.11 13.18 -9.13
N LYS A 43 1.82 14.00 -8.32
CA LYS A 43 3.04 14.68 -8.73
C LYS A 43 4.15 13.68 -9.06
N MET A 44 4.38 12.67 -8.21
CA MET A 44 5.38 11.61 -8.45
C MET A 44 5.12 10.88 -9.77
N VAL A 45 3.85 10.59 -10.07
CA VAL A 45 3.46 10.01 -11.36
C VAL A 45 3.75 10.96 -12.52
N ARG A 46 3.38 12.23 -12.38
CA ARG A 46 3.65 13.26 -13.41
C ARG A 46 5.15 13.46 -13.67
N PHE A 47 5.98 13.38 -12.63
CA PHE A 47 7.43 13.49 -12.72
C PHE A 47 8.10 12.18 -13.15
N GLY A 48 7.34 11.11 -13.37
CA GLY A 48 7.85 9.82 -13.84
C GLY A 48 8.53 8.97 -12.76
N GLN A 49 8.44 9.35 -11.49
CA GLN A 49 8.98 8.60 -10.35
C GLN A 49 8.14 7.34 -10.07
N ILE A 50 6.83 7.40 -10.34
CA ILE A 50 5.91 6.27 -10.28
C ILE A 50 5.26 6.12 -11.66
N LYS A 51 5.19 4.91 -12.19
CA LYS A 51 4.53 4.60 -13.47
C LYS A 51 3.18 3.93 -13.21
N LEU A 52 2.18 4.38 -13.94
CA LEU A 52 0.89 3.71 -14.00
C LEU A 52 0.93 2.59 -15.03
N ASN A 53 0.20 1.51 -14.75
CA ASN A 53 -0.09 0.49 -15.74
C ASN A 53 -1.16 0.96 -16.75
N LYS A 54 -1.48 0.08 -17.71
CA LYS A 54 -2.49 0.35 -18.75
C LYS A 54 -3.88 0.69 -18.19
N TYR A 55 -4.19 0.28 -16.96
CA TYR A 55 -5.47 0.53 -16.29
C TYR A 55 -5.42 1.73 -15.32
N GLY A 56 -4.33 2.51 -15.32
CA GLY A 56 -4.18 3.66 -14.42
C GLY A 56 -3.90 3.29 -12.96
N ARG A 57 -3.36 2.10 -12.69
CA ARG A 57 -3.04 1.61 -11.33
C ARG A 57 -1.53 1.52 -11.13
N ILE A 58 -1.08 1.67 -9.89
CA ILE A 58 0.33 1.56 -9.48
C ILE A 58 0.56 0.12 -9.03
N SER A 59 1.64 -0.51 -9.49
CA SER A 59 1.99 -1.86 -9.03
C SER A 59 2.58 -1.79 -7.61
N ILE A 60 2.35 -2.83 -6.81
CA ILE A 60 2.77 -2.83 -5.41
C ILE A 60 4.30 -2.71 -5.27
N GLU A 61 5.05 -3.26 -6.21
CA GLU A 61 6.51 -3.22 -6.24
C GLU A 61 7.03 -1.78 -6.39
N GLN A 62 6.30 -0.91 -7.07
CA GLN A 62 6.67 0.51 -7.14
C GLN A 62 6.38 1.26 -5.85
N VAL A 63 5.33 0.87 -5.13
CA VAL A 63 5.05 1.42 -3.80
C VAL A 63 6.14 1.00 -2.83
N ASP A 64 6.52 -0.28 -2.84
CA ASP A 64 7.61 -0.80 -2.01
C ASP A 64 8.96 -0.13 -2.36
N ALA A 65 9.28 0.05 -3.64
CA ALA A 65 10.49 0.76 -4.06
C ALA A 65 10.55 2.22 -3.56
N VAL A 66 9.41 2.90 -3.44
CA VAL A 66 9.35 4.24 -2.85
C VAL A 66 9.58 4.19 -1.34
N LEU A 67 9.02 3.20 -0.64
CA LEU A 67 9.23 3.01 0.80
C LEU A 67 10.69 2.72 1.15
N GLU A 68 11.40 1.98 0.30
CA GLU A 68 12.82 1.67 0.47
C GLU A 68 13.75 2.84 0.14
N SER A 69 13.25 3.89 -0.53
CA SER A 69 14.04 5.06 -0.96
C SER A 69 14.14 6.17 0.10
N VAL A 70 13.53 5.97 1.27
CA VAL A 70 13.51 6.88 2.43
C VAL A 70 14.52 6.42 3.47
#